data_AF-A0A0P6W7N1-F1
#
_entry.id   AF-A0A0P6W7N1-F1
#
_cell.length_a   1.000
_cell.length_b   1.000
_cell.length_c   1.000
_cell.angle_alpha   90.00
_cell.angle_beta   90.00
_cell.angle_gamma   90.00
#
_symmetry.space_group_name_H-M   'P 1'
#
loop_
_entity.id
_entity.type
_entity.pdbx_description
1 polymer ?
#
loop_
_entity_poly.entity_id
_entity_poly.type
_entity_poly.pdbx_seq_one_letter_code
_entity_poly.pdbx_strand_id
1 'polypeptide(L)'
;MTRRAEVVIANMDLRSLEPDNRAAAVALRDAYETRLTDILRDGAARGQFQIEDARVTTFAIIAMLTGICMWYRPDGPRGQEELIRIHTDLAMRSVTG
;
A
#
# COMPACT_ATOMS: atom_id res chain seq x y z
N MET A 1 -18.31 -2.64 13.31
CA MET A 1 -16.87 -2.45 13.05
C MET A 1 -16.26 -3.79 12.65
N THR A 2 -16.64 -4.28 11.47
CA THR A 2 -16.44 -5.69 11.07
C THR A 2 -15.50 -5.73 9.87
N ARG A 3 -14.21 -5.44 10.08
CA ARG A 3 -13.20 -5.55 9.00
C ARG A 3 -11.76 -5.71 9.48
N ARG A 4 -11.56 -6.19 10.72
CA ARG A 4 -10.21 -6.40 11.29
C ARG A 4 -9.59 -7.74 10.89
N ALA A 5 -10.40 -8.73 10.51
CA ALA A 5 -9.89 -10.06 10.14
C ALA A 5 -9.27 -10.09 8.73
N GLU A 6 -9.75 -9.28 7.78
CA GLU A 6 -9.28 -9.33 6.38
C GLU A 6 -7.83 -8.83 6.20
N VAL A 7 -7.37 -7.95 7.07
CA VAL A 7 -6.09 -7.25 6.92
C VAL A 7 -4.91 -8.01 7.55
N VAL A 8 -5.19 -8.88 8.53
CA VAL A 8 -4.16 -9.77 9.15
C VAL A 8 -3.98 -11.07 8.35
N ILE A 9 -5.01 -11.51 7.61
CA ILE A 9 -4.98 -12.78 6.85
C ILE A 9 -4.18 -12.64 5.54
N ALA A 10 -4.07 -11.44 4.95
CA ALA A 10 -3.50 -11.28 3.62
C ALA A 10 -1.98 -11.55 3.52
N ASN A 11 -1.22 -11.49 4.63
CA ASN A 11 0.25 -11.57 4.55
C ASN A 11 0.89 -12.78 5.27
N MET A 12 0.16 -13.48 6.15
CA MET A 12 0.69 -14.67 6.84
C MET A 12 0.18 -16.00 6.29
N ASP A 13 -0.95 -16.03 5.57
CA ASP A 13 -1.59 -17.29 5.15
C ASP A 13 -1.69 -17.49 3.63
N LEU A 14 -0.85 -16.81 2.85
CA LEU A 14 -0.71 -17.08 1.40
C LEU A 14 -0.24 -18.52 1.08
N ARG A 15 0.18 -19.29 2.10
CA ARG A 15 0.57 -20.70 2.01
C ARG A 15 -0.57 -21.68 2.38
N SER A 16 -1.67 -21.18 2.95
CA SER A 16 -2.86 -21.94 3.38
C SER A 16 -4.04 -21.78 2.41
N LEU A 17 -3.91 -20.88 1.43
CA LEU A 17 -4.88 -20.72 0.37
C LEU A 17 -4.71 -21.84 -0.67
N GLU A 18 -5.83 -22.49 -1.01
CA GLU A 18 -5.96 -23.32 -2.21
C GLU A 18 -5.37 -22.59 -3.43
N PRO A 19 -4.71 -23.29 -4.38
CA PRO A 19 -3.97 -22.68 -5.49
C PRO A 19 -4.75 -21.61 -6.26
N ASP A 20 -6.06 -21.81 -6.44
CA ASP A 20 -6.96 -20.90 -7.14
C ASP A 20 -7.18 -19.58 -6.37
N ASN A 21 -7.32 -19.65 -5.04
CA ASN A 21 -7.45 -18.47 -4.19
C ASN A 21 -6.15 -17.67 -4.14
N ARG A 22 -5.00 -18.35 -4.16
CA ARG A 22 -3.69 -17.71 -4.27
C ARG A 22 -3.54 -16.99 -5.61
N ALA A 23 -3.94 -17.60 -6.72
CA ALA A 23 -3.89 -16.98 -8.05
C ALA A 23 -4.77 -15.72 -8.12
N ALA A 24 -6.00 -15.79 -7.57
CA ALA A 24 -6.90 -14.64 -7.51
C ALA A 24 -6.31 -13.48 -6.66
N ALA A 25 -5.72 -13.79 -5.50
CA ALA A 25 -5.08 -12.79 -4.65
C ALA A 25 -3.88 -12.11 -5.33
N VAL A 26 -3.06 -12.89 -6.05
CA VAL A 26 -1.93 -12.36 -6.83
C VAL A 26 -2.43 -11.46 -7.96
N ALA A 27 -3.46 -11.87 -8.71
CA ALA A 27 -4.01 -11.06 -9.80
C ALA A 27 -4.56 -9.71 -9.29
N LEU A 28 -5.24 -9.69 -8.15
CA LEU A 28 -5.70 -8.45 -7.52
C LEU A 28 -4.52 -7.58 -7.10
N ARG A 29 -3.44 -8.19 -6.60
CA ARG A 29 -2.21 -7.50 -6.23
C ARG A 29 -1.53 -6.84 -7.41
N ASP A 30 -1.31 -7.60 -8.47
CA ASP A 30 -0.70 -7.11 -9.70
C ASP A 30 -1.53 -5.96 -10.30
N ALA A 31 -2.86 -6.04 -10.22
CA ALA A 31 -3.75 -5.00 -10.71
C ALA A 31 -3.61 -3.67 -9.96
N TYR A 32 -3.53 -3.68 -8.62
CA TYR A 32 -3.35 -2.42 -7.87
C TYR A 32 -1.92 -1.89 -7.98
N GLU A 33 -0.91 -2.77 -8.02
CA GLU A 33 0.49 -2.39 -8.24
C GLU A 33 0.65 -1.68 -9.58
N THR A 34 0.10 -2.26 -10.65
CA THR A 34 0.14 -1.68 -11.99
C THR A 34 -0.52 -0.29 -12.02
N ARG A 35 -1.73 -0.16 -11.45
CA ARG A 35 -2.44 1.13 -11.41
C ARG A 35 -1.64 2.21 -10.70
N LEU A 36 -1.03 1.88 -9.56
CA LEU A 36 -0.21 2.84 -8.82
C LEU A 36 1.05 3.23 -9.62
N THR A 37 1.73 2.26 -10.24
CA THR A 37 2.88 2.54 -11.11
C THR A 37 2.51 3.48 -12.26
N ASP A 38 1.35 3.29 -12.88
CA ASP A 38 0.90 4.14 -13.99
C ASP A 38 0.59 5.57 -13.54
N ILE A 39 -0.04 5.75 -12.37
CA ILE A 39 -0.25 7.08 -11.76
C ILE A 39 1.09 7.79 -11.52
N LEU A 40 2.08 7.08 -10.97
CA LEU A 40 3.39 7.65 -10.70
C LEU A 40 4.12 8.04 -11.99
N ARG A 41 4.04 7.19 -13.03
CA ARG A 41 4.60 7.49 -14.35
C ARG A 41 3.96 8.72 -14.99
N ASP A 42 2.62 8.83 -14.94
CA ASP A 42 1.90 9.98 -15.48
C ASP A 42 2.28 11.27 -14.74
N GLY A 43 2.34 11.24 -13.41
CA GLY A 43 2.77 12.40 -12.63
C GLY A 43 4.23 12.80 -12.91
N ALA A 44 5.14 11.84 -13.11
CA ALA A 44 6.51 12.11 -13.51
C ALA A 44 6.60 12.70 -14.92
N ALA A 45 5.85 12.15 -15.88
CA ALA A 45 5.80 12.65 -17.26
C ALA A 45 5.25 14.09 -17.32
N ARG A 46 4.38 14.47 -16.38
CA ARG A 46 3.85 15.84 -16.23
C ARG A 46 4.74 16.76 -15.40
N GLY A 47 5.88 16.27 -14.90
CA GLY A 47 6.78 17.02 -14.01
C GLY A 47 6.20 17.32 -12.62
N GLN A 48 5.10 16.66 -12.24
CA GLN A 48 4.47 16.81 -10.93
C GLN A 48 5.16 15.98 -9.86
N PHE A 49 5.77 14.86 -10.26
CA PHE A 49 6.52 13.97 -9.37
C PHE A 49 8.00 13.89 -9.77
N GLN A 50 8.86 13.89 -8.75
CA GLN A 50 10.29 13.68 -8.81
C GLN A 50 10.58 12.25 -8.35
N ILE A 51 10.59 11.31 -9.30
CA ILE A 51 10.79 9.87 -9.04
C ILE A 51 11.88 9.32 -9.97
N GLU A 52 12.81 8.54 -9.41
CA GLU A 52 13.87 7.87 -10.19
C GLU A 52 13.32 6.62 -10.90
N ASP A 53 12.56 5.79 -10.18
CA ASP A 53 11.94 4.57 -10.71
C ASP A 53 10.52 4.39 -10.15
N ALA A 54 9.51 4.51 -11.02
CA ALA A 54 8.11 4.42 -10.64
C ALA A 54 7.70 3.06 -10.05
N ARG A 55 8.35 1.97 -10.46
CA ARG A 55 8.05 0.62 -9.96
C ARG A 55 8.63 0.43 -8.56
N VAL A 56 9.86 0.86 -8.33
CA VAL A 56 10.48 0.84 -7.00
C VAL A 56 9.70 1.73 -6.03
N THR A 57 9.32 2.95 -6.45
CA THR A 57 8.49 3.85 -5.65
C THR A 57 7.12 3.24 -5.32
N THR A 58 6.49 2.55 -6.28
CA THR A 58 5.24 1.81 -6.05
C THR A 58 5.38 0.80 -4.91
N PHE A 59 6.44 -0.02 -4.95
CA PHE A 59 6.71 -1.00 -3.90
C PHE A 59 6.97 -0.36 -2.55
N ALA A 60 7.70 0.76 -2.51
CA ALA A 60 7.95 1.50 -1.27
C ALA A 60 6.65 2.03 -0.65
N ILE A 61 5.76 2.64 -1.44
CA ILE A 61 4.47 3.15 -0.98
C ILE A 61 3.58 2.01 -0.46
N ILE A 62 3.50 0.88 -1.18
CA ILE A 62 2.71 -0.28 -0.74
C ILE A 62 3.28 -0.87 0.55
N ALA A 63 4.60 -1.01 0.67
CA ALA A 63 5.25 -1.49 1.88
C ALA A 63 4.93 -0.59 3.08
N MET A 64 4.93 0.74 2.89
CA MET A 64 4.56 1.70 3.91
C MET A 64 3.10 1.53 4.36
N LEU A 65 2.16 1.39 3.42
CA LEU A 65 0.73 1.21 3.74
C LEU A 65 0.43 -0.13 4.41
N THR A 66 1.04 -1.21 3.93
CA THR A 66 0.88 -2.56 4.50
C THR A 66 1.55 -2.69 5.87
N GLY A 67 2.63 -1.95 6.11
CA GLY A 67 3.33 -1.93 7.41
C GLY A 67 2.42 -1.52 8.57
N ILE A 68 1.50 -0.56 8.38
CA ILE A 68 0.54 -0.10 9.40
C ILE A 68 -0.24 -1.26 10.00
N CYS A 69 -0.60 -2.23 9.17
CA CYS A 69 -1.41 -3.39 9.55
C CYS A 69 -0.75 -4.26 10.61
N MET A 70 0.58 -4.20 10.73
CA MET A 70 1.35 -5.02 11.67
C MET A 70 1.42 -4.41 13.08
N TRP A 71 1.25 -3.10 13.22
CA TRP A 71 1.47 -2.40 14.50
C TRP A 71 0.33 -1.48 14.94
N TYR A 72 -0.64 -1.17 14.07
CA TYR A 72 -1.75 -0.28 14.40
C TYR A 72 -2.66 -0.84 15.50
N ARG A 73 -2.95 0.02 16.49
CA ARG A 73 -3.78 -0.26 17.65
C ARG A 73 -4.76 0.90 17.89
N PRO A 74 -6.09 0.67 17.93
CA PRO A 74 -7.12 1.69 18.19
C PRO A 74 -7.00 2.32 19.58
N ASP A 75 -6.48 1.56 20.54
CA ASP A 75 -6.14 1.98 21.90
C ASP A 75 -4.72 2.61 21.99
N GLY A 76 -4.07 2.81 20.85
CA GLY A 76 -2.74 3.40 20.77
C GLY A 76 -2.72 4.92 20.98
N PRO A 77 -1.52 5.51 21.08
CA PRO A 77 -1.36 6.94 21.36
C PRO A 77 -1.78 7.85 20.20
N ARG A 78 -2.05 7.30 19.01
CA ARG A 78 -2.51 8.05 17.83
C ARG A 78 -3.81 7.48 17.30
N GLY A 79 -4.74 8.39 16.99
CA GLY A 79 -6.01 8.04 16.37
C GLY A 79 -5.83 7.58 14.92
N GLN A 80 -6.85 6.89 14.39
CA GLN A 80 -6.86 6.40 13.01
C GLN A 80 -6.69 7.53 11.98
N GLU A 81 -7.44 8.62 12.15
CA GLU A 81 -7.44 9.76 11.23
C GLU A 81 -6.07 10.46 11.19
N GLU A 82 -5.42 10.61 12.35
CA GLU A 82 -4.07 11.17 12.44
C GLU A 82 -3.06 10.32 11.67
N LEU A 83 -3.15 8.99 11.79
CA LEU A 83 -2.27 8.08 11.07
C LEU A 83 -2.50 8.12 9.56
N ILE A 84 -3.75 8.20 9.10
CA ILE A 84 -4.09 8.34 7.67
C ILE A 84 -3.46 9.60 7.11
N ARG A 85 -3.60 10.73 7.82
CA ARG A 85 -3.00 12.01 7.41
C ARG A 85 -1.48 11.89 7.29
N ILE A 86 -0.81 11.38 8.34
CA ILE A 86 0.65 11.24 8.35
C ILE A 86 1.14 10.36 7.19
N HIS A 87 0.50 9.22 6.93
CA HIS A 87 0.92 8.32 5.85
C HIS A 87 0.66 8.90 4.46
N THR A 88 -0.45 9.62 4.30
CA THR A 88 -0.72 10.36 3.05
C THR A 88 0.36 11.40 2.80
N ASP A 89 0.70 12.20 3.81
CA ASP A 89 1.73 13.23 3.69
C ASP A 89 3.10 12.62 3.38
N LEU A 90 3.47 11.51 4.03
CA LEU A 90 4.70 10.78 3.74
C LEU A 90 4.74 10.24 2.30
N ALA A 91 3.64 9.66 1.82
CA ALA A 91 3.54 9.16 0.45
C ALA A 91 3.71 10.30 -0.56
N MET A 92 3.01 11.41 -0.36
CA MET A 92 3.10 12.57 -1.24
C MET A 92 4.51 13.17 -1.24
N ARG A 93 5.11 13.37 -0.07
CA ARG A 93 6.48 13.91 0.03
C ARG A 93 7.53 12.98 -0.59
N SER A 94 7.30 11.66 -0.57
CA SER A 94 8.22 10.71 -1.20
C SER A 94 8.30 10.85 -2.73
N VAL A 95 7.35 11.56 -3.34
CA VAL A 95 7.28 11.74 -4.79
C VAL A 95 7.37 13.20 -5.25
N THR A 96 7.28 14.20 -4.38
CA THR A 96 7.31 15.62 -4.78
C THR A 96 8.64 16.32 -4.55
N GLY A 97 9.55 15.75 -3.74
CA GLY A 97 10.76 16.44 -3.28
C GLY A 97 10.51 17.40 -2.13
#